data_AF-A0A0A0LA77-F1
#
_entry.id   AF-A0A0A0LA77-F1
#
_cell.length_a   1.000
_cell.length_b   1.000
_cell.length_c   1.000
_cell.angle_alpha   90.00
_cell.angle_beta   90.00
_cell.angle_gamma   90.00
#
_symmetry.space_group_name_H-M   'P 1'
#
loop_
_entity.id
_entity.type
_entity.pdbx_description
1 polymer ?
#
loop_
_entity_poly.entity_id
_entity_poly.type
_entity_poly.pdbx_seq_one_letter_code
_entity_poly.pdbx_strand_id
1 'polypeptide(L)'
;MSFDAEDFFYPGWAYKEMRNETHFKVADRRLEGAVEEKELMRALKVAFWCIQDEVVTRPTMGDIVRMLEGSMDVDMPPMPQTVVELVEEGLDQVYRAMKRDTNQSSSFTINSQPSSSLATCSHSTISPR
;
A
#
# COMPACT_ATOMS: atom_id res chain seq x y z
N MET A 1 13.98 3.42 -17.88
CA MET A 1 13.99 2.59 -16.64
C MET A 1 12.94 1.52 -16.83
N SER A 2 13.36 0.25 -16.97
CA SER A 2 12.42 -0.87 -17.02
C SER A 2 11.91 -1.10 -15.60
N PHE A 3 10.63 -0.88 -15.34
CA PHE A 3 10.00 -1.37 -14.12
C PHE A 3 9.72 -2.85 -14.37
N ASP A 4 10.53 -3.73 -13.78
CA ASP A 4 10.21 -5.16 -13.75
C ASP A 4 8.94 -5.37 -12.91
N ALA A 5 8.19 -6.43 -13.20
CA ALA A 5 6.91 -6.71 -12.54
C ALA A 5 7.04 -6.75 -11.00
N GLU A 6 8.21 -7.16 -10.50
CA GLU A 6 8.58 -7.21 -9.08
C GLU A 6 8.60 -5.85 -8.38
N ASP A 7 8.83 -4.74 -9.10
CA ASP A 7 8.83 -3.39 -8.55
C ASP A 7 7.42 -2.77 -8.51
N PHE A 8 6.42 -3.46 -9.07
CA PHE A 8 5.08 -2.91 -9.20
C PHE A 8 4.26 -3.01 -7.92
N PHE A 9 4.53 -4.04 -7.10
CA PHE A 9 3.84 -4.23 -5.84
C PHE A 9 4.71 -3.81 -4.67
N TYR A 10 4.53 -2.56 -4.27
CA TYR A 10 5.32 -1.91 -3.23
C TYR A 10 5.43 -2.72 -1.93
N PRO A 11 4.35 -3.30 -1.35
CA PRO A 11 4.47 -4.06 -0.11
C PRO A 11 5.40 -5.27 -0.20
N GLY A 12 5.38 -6.01 -1.32
CA GLY A 12 6.26 -7.17 -1.52
C GLY A 12 7.73 -6.77 -1.61
N TRP A 13 8.03 -5.79 -2.46
CA TRP A 13 9.38 -5.24 -2.59
C TRP A 13 9.89 -4.62 -1.29
N ALA A 14 9.07 -3.81 -0.62
CA ALA A 14 9.42 -3.16 0.64
C ALA A 14 9.72 -4.17 1.75
N TYR A 15 8.97 -5.28 1.83
CA TYR A 15 9.20 -6.32 2.83
C TYR A 15 10.54 -7.03 2.60
N LYS A 16 10.86 -7.32 1.33
CA LYS A 16 12.15 -7.91 0.94
C LYS A 16 13.32 -7.01 1.30
N GLU A 17 13.27 -5.73 0.93
CA GLU A 17 14.34 -4.76 1.24
C GLU A 17 14.46 -4.52 2.75
N MET A 18 13.35 -4.52 3.50
CA MET A 18 13.35 -4.45 4.97
C MET A 18 14.13 -5.61 5.59
N ARG A 19 13.96 -6.84 5.07
CA ARG A 19 14.68 -8.03 5.58
C ARG A 19 16.11 -8.16 5.09
N ASN A 20 16.47 -7.55 3.96
CA ASN A 20 17.80 -7.64 3.36
C ASN A 20 18.77 -6.56 3.87
N GLU A 21 18.43 -5.86 4.95
CA GLU A 21 19.21 -4.75 5.54
C GLU A 21 19.44 -3.58 4.56
N THR A 22 18.70 -3.53 3.45
CA THR A 22 18.73 -2.46 2.44
C THR A 22 17.50 -1.55 2.56
N HIS A 23 16.99 -1.37 3.77
CA HIS A 23 15.76 -0.66 4.08
C HIS A 23 15.74 0.80 3.60
N PHE A 24 16.89 1.48 3.51
CA PHE A 24 16.98 2.84 2.98
C PHE A 24 16.45 2.99 1.55
N LYS A 25 16.45 1.92 0.75
CA LYS A 25 15.88 1.97 -0.60
C LYS A 25 14.38 2.20 -0.59
N VAL A 26 13.70 1.78 0.48
CA VAL A 26 12.24 1.86 0.65
C VAL A 26 11.78 3.28 0.97
N ALA A 27 12.66 4.12 1.52
CA ALA A 27 12.36 5.51 1.81
C ALA A 27 12.08 6.33 0.54
N ASP A 28 11.21 7.34 0.68
CA ASP A 28 10.93 8.27 -0.41
C ASP A 28 12.21 9.01 -0.81
N ARG A 29 12.54 8.97 -2.10
CA ARG A 29 13.72 9.64 -2.69
C ARG A 29 13.72 11.15 -2.42
N ARG A 30 12.54 11.76 -2.24
CA ARG A 30 12.38 13.19 -1.92
C ARG A 30 12.85 13.57 -0.52
N LEU A 31 13.09 12.59 0.35
CA LEU A 31 13.69 12.83 1.66
C LEU A 31 15.21 13.03 1.56
N GLU A 32 15.83 12.80 0.39
CA GLU A 32 17.25 13.08 0.13
C GLU A 32 18.22 12.46 1.16
N GLY A 33 17.84 11.31 1.73
CA GLY A 33 18.63 10.64 2.76
C GLY A 33 18.51 11.24 4.17
N ALA A 34 17.65 12.24 4.37
CA ALA A 34 17.28 12.77 5.69
C ALA A 34 16.32 11.80 6.42
N VAL A 35 16.74 10.55 6.58
CA VAL A 35 15.96 9.49 7.21
C VAL A 35 16.83 8.77 8.23
N GLU A 36 16.35 8.71 9.47
CA GLU A 36 17.02 7.95 10.52
C GLU A 36 16.68 6.46 10.38
N GLU A 37 17.70 5.62 10.50
CA GLU A 37 17.59 4.18 10.24
C GLU A 37 16.56 3.48 11.15
N LYS A 38 16.60 3.78 12.45
CA LYS A 38 15.70 3.14 13.42
C LYS A 38 14.27 3.61 13.22
N GLU A 39 14.04 4.87 12.89
CA GLU A 39 12.72 5.42 12.56
C GLU A 39 12.14 4.77 11.31
N LEU A 40 12.95 4.62 10.25
CA LEU A 40 12.52 3.96 9.02
C LEU A 40 12.17 2.49 9.27
N MET A 41 13.04 1.77 9.97
CA MET A 41 12.84 0.36 10.28
C MET A 41 11.59 0.17 11.16
N ARG A 42 11.37 1.05 12.15
CA ARG A 42 10.18 1.06 13.00
C ARG A 42 8.91 1.34 12.20
N ALA A 43 8.93 2.33 11.31
CA ALA A 43 7.80 2.66 10.44
C ALA A 43 7.44 1.48 9.51
N LEU A 44 8.45 0.82 8.93
CA LEU A 44 8.23 -0.35 8.08
C LEU A 44 7.59 -1.51 8.86
N LYS A 45 8.13 -1.84 10.04
CA LYS A 45 7.54 -2.89 10.89
C LYS A 45 6.08 -2.59 11.26
N VAL A 46 5.80 -1.35 11.67
CA VAL A 46 4.43 -0.93 12.01
C VAL A 46 3.52 -1.03 10.80
N ALA A 47 3.96 -0.58 9.62
CA ALA A 47 3.18 -0.67 8.39
C ALA A 47 2.81 -2.13 8.06
N PHE A 48 3.77 -3.06 8.17
CA PHE A 48 3.53 -4.48 7.92
C PHE A 48 2.64 -5.15 8.98
N TRP A 49 2.70 -4.74 10.25
CA TRP A 49 1.72 -5.15 11.26
C TRP A 49 0.29 -4.66 10.95
N CYS A 50 0.16 -3.47 10.37
CA CYS A 50 -1.15 -2.89 10.04
C CYS A 50 -1.87 -3.60 8.88
N ILE A 51 -1.11 -4.20 7.96
CA ILE A 51 -1.66 -4.86 6.76
C ILE A 51 -1.73 -6.39 6.89
N GLN A 52 -1.57 -6.95 8.09
CA GLN A 52 -1.73 -8.38 8.33
C GLN A 52 -3.14 -8.85 7.96
N ASP A 53 -3.27 -10.02 7.36
CA ASP A 53 -4.57 -10.52 6.89
C ASP A 53 -5.54 -10.75 8.06
N GLU A 54 -5.04 -11.34 9.14
CA GLU A 54 -5.78 -11.55 10.37
C GLU A 54 -5.98 -10.24 11.14
N VAL A 55 -7.23 -9.81 11.28
CA VAL A 55 -7.57 -8.55 11.97
C VAL A 55 -7.12 -8.57 13.43
N VAL A 56 -7.13 -9.74 14.07
CA VAL A 56 -6.75 -9.91 15.49
C VAL A 56 -5.27 -9.69 15.75
N THR A 57 -4.41 -9.78 14.73
CA THR A 57 -2.97 -9.53 14.87
C THR A 57 -2.59 -8.07 14.60
N ARG A 58 -3.51 -7.28 14.04
CA ARG A 58 -3.28 -5.86 13.79
C ARG A 58 -3.26 -5.09 15.11
N PRO A 59 -2.24 -4.26 15.36
CA PRO A 59 -2.16 -3.46 16.58
C PRO A 59 -3.29 -2.42 16.63
N THR A 60 -3.69 -2.03 17.84
CA THR A 60 -4.66 -0.95 18.00
C THR A 60 -4.04 0.38 17.62
N MET A 61 -4.86 1.39 17.30
CA MET A 61 -4.33 2.73 16.99
C MET A 61 -3.49 3.33 18.14
N GLY A 62 -3.85 3.05 19.39
CA GLY A 62 -3.07 3.48 20.55
C GLY A 62 -1.70 2.78 20.63
N ASP A 63 -1.65 1.51 20.24
CA ASP A 63 -0.39 0.77 20.14
C ASP A 63 0.47 1.30 18.99
N ILE A 64 -0.12 1.52 17.81
CA ILE A 64 0.55 2.07 16.64
C ILE A 64 1.23 3.40 16.96
N VAL A 65 0.56 4.31 17.68
CA VAL A 65 1.17 5.58 18.09
C VAL A 65 2.36 5.35 19.01
N ARG A 66 2.22 4.51 20.05
CA ARG A 66 3.33 4.19 20.97
C ARG A 66 4.51 3.52 20.27
N MET A 67 4.23 2.65 19.29
CA MET A 67 5.25 2.04 18.43
C MET A 67 5.96 3.11 17.61
N LEU A 68 5.24 4.00 16.93
CA LEU A 68 5.85 5.05 16.10
C LEU A 68 6.64 6.08 16.90
N GLU A 69 6.21 6.42 18.11
CA GLU A 69 6.94 7.28 19.06
C GLU A 69 8.20 6.63 19.62
N GLY A 70 8.38 5.30 19.45
CA GLY A 70 9.49 4.55 20.02
C GLY A 70 9.33 4.23 21.51
N SER A 71 8.14 4.47 22.07
CA SER A 71 7.77 4.15 23.45
C SER A 71 7.50 2.65 23.67
N MET A 72 7.37 1.89 22.58
CA MET A 72 7.16 0.45 22.57
C MET A 72 7.99 -0.17 21.45
N ASP A 73 8.73 -1.24 21.76
CA ASP A 73 9.51 -1.95 20.76
C ASP A 73 8.58 -2.75 19.83
N VAL A 74 9.04 -2.96 18.59
CA VAL A 74 8.25 -3.62 17.54
C VAL A 74 9.03 -4.82 17.02
N ASP A 75 8.44 -6.00 17.20
CA ASP A 75 8.98 -7.23 16.64
C ASP A 75 8.86 -7.24 15.11
N MET A 76 9.68 -8.07 14.47
CA MET A 76 9.61 -8.25 13.02
C MET A 76 8.25 -8.88 12.65
N PRO A 77 7.42 -8.21 11.83
CA PRO A 77 6.14 -8.76 11.41
C PRO A 77 6.35 -9.92 10.43
N PRO A 78 5.43 -10.89 10.37
CA PRO A 78 5.41 -11.87 9.30
C PRO A 78 5.01 -11.22 7.97
N MET A 79 5.38 -11.87 6.85
CA MET A 79 4.95 -11.42 5.53
C MET A 79 3.45 -11.67 5.40
N PRO A 80 2.62 -10.67 5.05
CA PRO A 80 1.20 -10.89 4.85
C PRO A 80 0.96 -11.93 3.74
N GLN A 81 0.04 -12.86 3.92
CA GLN A 81 -0.26 -13.92 2.96
C GLN A 81 -0.76 -13.34 1.64
N THR A 82 -1.59 -12.30 1.68
CA THR A 82 -2.02 -11.59 0.48
C THR A 82 -0.85 -11.01 -0.32
N VAL A 83 0.22 -10.58 0.36
CA VAL A 83 1.45 -10.12 -0.30
C VAL A 83 2.20 -11.29 -0.93
N VAL A 84 2.25 -12.45 -0.26
CA VAL A 84 2.87 -13.68 -0.81
C VAL A 84 2.10 -14.17 -2.04
N GLU A 85 0.79 -14.28 -1.96
CA GLU A 85 -0.08 -14.73 -3.06
C GLU A 85 0.04 -13.82 -4.29
N LEU A 86 0.10 -12.50 -4.07
CA LEU A 86 0.30 -11.54 -5.15
C LEU A 86 1.66 -11.69 -5.81
N VAL A 87 2.71 -12.05 -5.06
CA VAL A 87 4.05 -12.31 -5.58
C VAL A 87 4.12 -13.66 -6.32
N GLU A 88 3.44 -14.70 -5.83
CA GLU A 88 3.55 -16.06 -6.36
C GLU A 88 2.62 -16.37 -7.54
N GLU A 89 1.35 -15.91 -7.53
CA GLU A 89 0.34 -16.43 -8.45
C GLU A 89 -0.16 -15.43 -9.51
N GLY A 90 0.15 -14.14 -9.40
CA GLY A 90 -0.59 -13.16 -10.21
C GLY A 90 0.06 -11.83 -10.52
N LEU A 91 1.30 -11.54 -10.08
CA LEU A 91 1.88 -10.21 -10.23
C LEU A 91 1.88 -9.72 -11.68
N ASP A 92 2.22 -10.58 -12.66
CA ASP A 92 2.21 -10.20 -14.09
C ASP A 92 0.79 -9.95 -14.62
N GLN A 93 -0.23 -10.67 -14.15
CA GLN A 93 -1.62 -10.43 -14.56
C GLN A 93 -2.18 -9.15 -13.93
N VAL A 94 -1.94 -8.95 -12.63
CA VAL A 94 -2.33 -7.72 -11.91
C VAL A 94 -1.59 -6.51 -12.49
N TYR A 95 -0.29 -6.64 -12.73
CA TYR A 95 0.55 -5.66 -13.44
C TYR A 95 -0.03 -5.32 -14.80
N ARG A 96 -0.31 -6.32 -15.64
CA ARG A 96 -0.86 -6.12 -16.99
C ARG A 96 -2.28 -5.56 -16.98
N ALA A 97 -3.11 -5.91 -16.00
CA ALA A 97 -4.45 -5.33 -15.84
C ALA A 97 -4.35 -3.84 -15.46
N MET A 98 -3.59 -3.53 -14.42
CA MET A 98 -3.44 -2.16 -13.91
C MET A 98 -2.65 -1.24 -14.87
N LYS A 99 -1.72 -1.79 -15.67
CA LYS A 99 -1.04 -1.08 -16.76
C LYS A 99 -1.98 -0.74 -17.92
N ARG A 100 -2.99 -1.58 -18.20
CA ARG A 100 -4.00 -1.29 -19.24
C ARG A 100 -4.93 -0.13 -18.86
N ASP A 101 -5.21 0.05 -17.58
CA ASP A 101 -6.04 1.17 -17.10
C ASP A 101 -5.26 2.50 -17.12
N THR A 102 -3.97 2.46 -16.76
CA THR A 102 -3.07 3.63 -16.83
C THR A 102 -2.93 4.16 -18.27
N ASN A 103 -2.88 3.27 -19.26
CA ASN A 103 -2.77 3.65 -20.68
C ASN A 103 -4.12 4.02 -21.34
N GLN A 104 -5.27 3.82 -20.67
CA GLN A 104 -6.58 4.21 -21.19
C GLN A 104 -7.09 5.56 -20.66
N SER A 105 -6.42 6.17 -19.68
CA SER A 105 -6.75 7.52 -19.22
C SER A 105 -6.03 8.60 -20.03
N SER A 106 -6.39 8.72 -21.30
CA SER A 106 -6.20 9.97 -22.06
C SER A 106 -7.34 10.18 -23.07
N SER A 107 -8.54 10.48 -22.55
CA SER A 107 -9.43 11.51 -23.11
C SER A 107 -10.72 11.60 -22.30
N PHE A 108 -10.87 12.70 -21.59
CA PHE A 108 -12.17 13.21 -21.14
C PHE A 108 -12.92 13.75 -22.36
N THR A 109 -13.61 12.87 -23.09
CA THR A 109 -14.53 13.33 -24.13
C THR A 109 -15.83 13.77 -23.47
N ILE A 110 -15.97 15.08 -23.28
CA ILE A 110 -17.27 15.71 -22.97
C ILE A 110 -18.12 15.53 -24.23
N ASN A 111 -19.02 14.56 -24.23
CA ASN A 111 -20.04 14.45 -25.26
C ASN A 111 -21.40 14.81 -24.66
N SER A 112 -21.98 15.89 -25.18
CA SER A 112 -23.31 16.39 -24.88
C SER A 112 -24.37 15.34 -25.24
N GLN A 113 -25.38 15.24 -24.37
CA GLN A 113 -26.58 14.36 -24.34
C GLN A 113 -27.27 14.03 -25.69
N PRO A 114 -28.30 13.13 -25.77
CA PRO A 114 -28.96 12.30 -24.73
C PRO A 114 -29.19 10.81 -25.12
N SER A 115 -29.38 9.90 -24.15
CA SER A 115 -30.51 8.92 -24.09
C SER A 115 -30.27 7.74 -23.12
N SER A 116 -31.31 7.48 -22.31
CA SER A 116 -31.61 6.37 -21.38
C SER A 116 -30.65 6.10 -20.21
N SER A 117 -30.92 6.82 -19.13
CA SER A 117 -30.44 6.67 -17.76
C SER A 117 -31.16 5.56 -16.99
N LEU A 118 -30.42 4.66 -16.33
CA LEU A 118 -30.73 4.17 -14.98
C LEU A 118 -29.41 3.82 -14.28
N ALA A 119 -28.74 4.84 -13.73
CA ALA A 119 -27.69 4.66 -12.75
C ALA A 119 -28.29 4.93 -11.36
N THR A 120 -28.33 3.91 -10.50
CA THR A 120 -28.75 4.04 -9.10
C THR A 120 -27.60 4.61 -8.29
N CYS A 121 -27.76 5.84 -7.79
CA CYS A 121 -26.86 6.43 -6.81
C CYS A 121 -27.42 6.22 -5.40
N SER A 122 -26.62 5.66 -4.51
CA SER A 122 -26.92 5.51 -3.09
C SER A 122 -26.70 6.87 -2.41
N HIS A 123 -27.77 7.54 -2.00
CA HIS A 123 -27.69 8.78 -1.22
C HIS A 123 -27.61 8.44 0.27
N SER A 124 -26.49 8.76 0.93
CA SER A 124 -26.40 8.70 2.40
C SER A 124 -26.72 10.07 2.98
N THR A 125 -27.87 10.22 3.63
CA THR A 125 -28.22 11.40 4.43
C THR A 125 -27.71 11.22 5.86
N ILE A 126 -26.74 12.02 6.28
CA ILE A 126 -26.34 12.10 7.69
C ILE A 126 -27.29 13.05 8.42
N SER A 127 -28.03 12.57 9.42
CA SER A 127 -28.84 13.41 10.30
C SER A 127 -27.97 13.92 11.46
N PRO A 128 -27.95 15.23 11.75
CA PRO A 128 -27.30 15.74 12.95
C PRO A 128 -28.19 15.45 14.17
N ARG A 129 -27.54 15.11 15.29
CA ARG A 129 -28.16 15.04 16.61
C ARG A 129 -27.66 16.20 17.45
#